data_AF-A0A2Z6AJ49-F1
#
_entry.id   AF-A0A2Z6AJ49-F1
#
_cell.length_a   1.000
_cell.length_b   1.000
_cell.length_c   1.000
_cell.angle_alpha   90.00
_cell.angle_beta   90.00
_cell.angle_gamma   90.00
#
_symmetry.space_group_name_H-M   'P 1'
#
loop_
_entity.id
_entity.type
_entity.pdbx_description
1 polymer ?
#
loop_
_entity_poly.entity_id
_entity_poly.type
_entity_poly.pdbx_seq_one_letter_code
_entity_poly.pdbx_strand_id
1 'polypeptide(L)'
;MTRYTLSHLETAACLWEAVLELRDRPVTNPDANSRVLALRKCVDILGTAALRLVVVGWVDAVEAAWRAVEGEYPLSFDWDFVPRWIADTIDWSDPRHPVIRRKPPGANAPVTSTPPIGDDAASGRDGHLALLARARAALVAPDTFDPPARYALINAIRASEYAIAACPLPWPIEVHTAVIEHRHGMNIYVAADEMLLDAEIGAYCREYWSEIDDARDPNALSDAKVTSSYFECHPSESCTKDRVRLAPVAHPSPLAAGSIEQGRYCVLSTAHLTVHTASCLDHWASWPPSDRPIDIAASVYGWFVPTRAIDDDRRAQLPQDLLRLIAFGRARGFQFLLFDCDGSDVDGLPLHHW
;
A
#
# COMPACT_ATOMS: atom_id res chain seq x y z
N MET A 1 -1.25 37.64 -23.00
CA MET A 1 -0.96 37.13 -21.64
C MET A 1 -2.28 37.04 -20.89
N THR A 2 -2.76 35.83 -20.65
CA THR A 2 -3.94 35.58 -19.80
C THR A 2 -3.62 36.07 -18.39
N ARG A 3 -4.40 37.01 -17.84
CA ARG A 3 -4.23 37.47 -16.45
C ARG A 3 -5.02 36.54 -15.55
N TYR A 4 -4.32 35.73 -14.75
CA TYR A 4 -4.94 34.90 -13.73
C TYR A 4 -5.28 35.75 -12.50
N THR A 5 -6.47 35.56 -11.93
CA THR A 5 -6.86 36.18 -10.65
C THR A 5 -6.30 35.36 -9.48
N LEU A 6 -6.23 35.95 -8.29
CA LEU A 6 -5.81 35.23 -7.07
C LEU A 6 -6.71 34.00 -6.83
N SER A 7 -8.02 34.15 -7.00
CA SER A 7 -8.99 33.05 -6.89
C SER A 7 -8.74 31.92 -7.89
N HIS A 8 -8.26 32.24 -9.10
CA HIS A 8 -7.99 31.26 -10.14
C HIS A 8 -6.73 30.43 -9.81
N LEU A 9 -5.73 31.07 -9.22
CA LEU A 9 -4.53 30.39 -8.72
C LEU A 9 -4.84 29.52 -7.49
N GLU A 10 -5.73 30.00 -6.61
CA GLU A 10 -6.19 29.24 -5.45
C GLU A 10 -6.95 27.98 -5.87
N THR A 11 -7.87 28.09 -6.83
CA THR A 11 -8.57 26.95 -7.41
C THR A 11 -7.60 25.95 -8.04
N ALA A 12 -6.57 26.43 -8.75
CA ALA A 12 -5.54 25.57 -9.32
C ALA A 12 -4.74 24.80 -8.26
N ALA A 13 -4.42 25.46 -7.13
CA ALA A 13 -3.77 24.83 -6.00
C ALA A 13 -4.66 23.76 -5.34
N CYS A 14 -5.93 24.09 -5.08
CA CYS A 14 -6.92 23.16 -4.52
C CYS A 14 -7.10 21.91 -5.39
N LEU A 15 -7.21 22.08 -6.71
CA LEU A 15 -7.31 20.96 -7.66
C LEU A 15 -6.09 20.05 -7.60
N TRP A 16 -4.90 20.64 -7.55
CA TRP A 16 -3.66 19.86 -7.51
C TRP A 16 -3.49 19.12 -6.19
N GLU A 17 -3.78 19.77 -5.07
CA GLU A 17 -3.75 19.17 -3.74
C GLU A 17 -4.74 18.01 -3.64
N ALA A 18 -5.99 18.20 -4.06
CA ALA A 18 -7.00 17.16 -4.05
C ALA A 18 -6.62 15.95 -4.90
N VAL A 19 -5.93 16.13 -6.03
CA VAL A 19 -5.40 15.01 -6.84
C VAL A 19 -4.30 14.27 -6.09
N LEU A 20 -3.39 14.97 -5.40
CA LEU A 20 -2.35 14.32 -4.59
C LEU A 20 -2.97 13.55 -3.42
N GLU A 21 -3.95 14.14 -2.73
CA GLU A 21 -4.66 13.47 -1.64
C GLU A 21 -5.42 12.23 -2.13
N LEU A 22 -6.13 12.32 -3.27
CA LEU A 22 -6.79 11.15 -3.86
C LEU A 22 -5.80 10.04 -4.23
N ARG A 23 -4.56 10.36 -4.61
CA ARG A 23 -3.51 9.38 -4.90
C ARG A 23 -2.98 8.70 -3.64
N ASP A 24 -2.82 9.48 -2.57
CA ASP A 24 -2.08 9.09 -1.37
C ASP A 24 -3.00 8.56 -0.25
N ARG A 25 -4.27 8.98 -0.23
CA ARG A 25 -5.27 8.67 0.80
C ARG A 25 -6.61 8.22 0.15
N PRO A 26 -6.72 6.96 -0.30
CA PRO A 26 -7.99 6.43 -0.81
C PRO A 26 -9.07 6.45 0.29
N VAL A 27 -10.23 7.01 -0.02
CA VAL A 27 -11.45 6.82 0.79
C VAL A 27 -11.79 5.32 0.79
N THR A 28 -12.22 4.77 1.92
CA THR A 28 -12.63 3.36 2.07
C THR A 28 -13.94 3.04 1.35
N ASN A 29 -13.94 3.15 0.01
CA ASN A 29 -15.00 2.74 -0.90
C ASN A 29 -14.34 1.94 -2.06
N PRO A 30 -14.85 0.76 -2.44
CA PRO A 30 -14.34 -0.03 -3.57
C PRO A 30 -14.07 0.77 -4.85
N ASP A 31 -14.94 1.73 -5.20
CA ASP A 31 -14.78 2.56 -6.40
C ASP A 31 -13.66 3.60 -6.27
N ALA A 32 -13.30 3.98 -5.05
CA ALA A 32 -12.17 4.86 -4.78
C ALA A 32 -10.84 4.13 -5.03
N ASN A 33 -10.74 2.84 -4.70
CA ASN A 33 -9.53 2.04 -4.91
C ASN A 33 -9.17 1.88 -6.40
N SER A 34 -10.16 1.65 -7.27
CA SER A 34 -9.94 1.59 -8.72
C SER A 34 -9.49 2.94 -9.29
N ARG A 35 -10.05 4.04 -8.79
CA ARG A 35 -9.65 5.41 -9.17
C ARG A 35 -8.23 5.74 -8.72
N VAL A 36 -7.85 5.36 -7.50
CA VAL A 36 -6.48 5.56 -6.99
C VAL A 36 -5.47 4.77 -7.81
N LEU A 37 -5.79 3.54 -8.20
CA LEU A 37 -4.90 2.74 -9.06
C LEU A 37 -4.77 3.36 -10.47
N ALA A 38 -5.87 3.85 -11.05
CA ALA A 38 -5.85 4.55 -12.32
C ALA A 38 -5.02 5.85 -12.25
N LEU A 39 -5.20 6.62 -11.19
CA LEU A 39 -4.45 7.84 -10.93
C LEU A 39 -2.95 7.59 -10.71
N ARG A 40 -2.57 6.52 -10.00
CA ARG A 40 -1.16 6.10 -9.86
C ARG A 40 -0.55 5.73 -11.21
N LYS A 41 -1.28 5.00 -12.06
CA LYS A 41 -0.84 4.72 -13.44
C LYS A 41 -0.65 5.98 -14.28
N CYS A 42 -1.50 7.00 -14.11
CA CYS A 42 -1.29 8.30 -14.76
C CYS A 42 0.03 8.95 -14.32
N VAL A 43 0.34 8.91 -13.02
CA VAL A 43 1.58 9.46 -12.47
C VAL A 43 2.80 8.70 -13.00
N ASP A 44 2.74 7.37 -13.05
CA ASP A 44 3.85 6.54 -13.54
C ASP A 44 4.14 6.77 -15.04
N ILE A 45 3.10 7.06 -15.84
CA ILE A 45 3.22 7.21 -17.30
C ILE A 45 3.53 8.66 -17.72
N LEU A 46 2.87 9.65 -17.12
CA LEU A 46 3.02 11.06 -17.49
C LEU A 46 4.11 11.77 -16.68
N GLY A 47 4.37 11.29 -15.46
CA GLY A 47 5.13 12.02 -14.45
C GLY A 47 4.33 13.17 -13.84
N THR A 48 4.69 13.52 -12.61
CA THR A 48 3.99 14.54 -11.80
C THR A 48 3.91 15.91 -12.48
N ALA A 49 4.97 16.32 -13.19
CA ALA A 49 5.04 17.64 -13.83
C ALA A 49 4.04 17.80 -14.99
N ALA A 50 3.90 16.79 -15.84
CA ALA A 50 2.96 16.81 -16.96
C ALA A 50 1.51 16.64 -16.48
N LEU A 51 1.29 15.76 -15.50
CA LEU A 51 -0.04 15.59 -14.91
C LEU A 51 -0.54 16.89 -14.25
N ARG A 52 0.33 17.64 -13.57
CA ARG A 52 -0.04 18.94 -12.99
C ARG A 52 -0.56 19.94 -14.03
N LEU A 53 0.02 19.98 -15.23
CA LEU A 53 -0.46 20.87 -16.29
C LEU A 53 -1.85 20.46 -16.80
N VAL A 54 -2.15 19.15 -16.84
CA VAL A 54 -3.48 18.65 -17.19
C VAL A 54 -4.51 19.04 -16.13
N VAL A 55 -4.18 18.82 -14.85
CA VAL A 55 -5.07 19.11 -13.71
C VAL A 55 -5.38 20.60 -13.60
N VAL A 56 -4.38 21.48 -13.73
CA VAL A 56 -4.58 22.94 -13.74
C VAL A 56 -5.41 23.40 -14.94
N GLY A 57 -5.44 22.62 -16.03
CA GLY A 57 -6.33 22.87 -17.17
C GLY A 57 -7.82 22.74 -16.84
N TRP A 58 -8.21 22.25 -15.67
CA TRP A 58 -9.61 22.06 -15.26
C TRP A 58 -10.18 23.22 -14.43
N VAL A 59 -9.42 24.27 -14.16
CA VAL A 59 -9.82 25.39 -13.28
C VAL A 59 -11.15 26.02 -13.72
N ASP A 60 -11.28 26.38 -15.00
CA ASP A 60 -12.52 26.98 -15.52
C ASP A 60 -13.74 26.08 -15.31
N ALA A 61 -13.55 24.76 -15.44
CA ALA A 61 -14.63 23.79 -15.32
C ALA A 61 -15.08 23.60 -13.86
N VAL A 62 -14.15 23.58 -12.90
CA VAL A 62 -14.50 23.46 -11.49
C VAL A 62 -15.07 24.77 -10.94
N GLU A 63 -14.57 25.94 -11.37
CA GLU A 63 -15.17 27.23 -11.01
C GLU A 63 -16.61 27.35 -11.54
N ALA A 64 -16.86 26.92 -12.79
CA ALA A 64 -18.20 26.92 -13.36
C ALA A 64 -19.14 25.97 -12.59
N ALA A 65 -18.64 24.79 -12.19
CA ALA A 65 -19.40 23.85 -11.39
C ALA A 65 -19.70 24.40 -9.98
N TRP A 66 -18.74 25.09 -9.37
CA TRP A 66 -18.90 25.70 -8.05
C TRP A 66 -19.93 26.85 -8.07
N ARG A 67 -19.82 27.78 -9.02
CA ARG A 67 -20.79 28.89 -9.17
C ARG A 67 -22.23 28.41 -9.35
N ALA A 68 -22.43 27.19 -9.88
CA ALA A 68 -23.76 26.61 -10.04
C ALA A 68 -24.39 26.13 -8.71
N VAL A 69 -23.59 25.93 -7.65
CA VAL A 69 -24.05 25.36 -6.38
C VAL A 69 -23.61 26.14 -5.14
N GLU A 70 -22.75 27.16 -5.25
CA GLU A 70 -22.10 27.84 -4.11
C GLU A 70 -23.07 28.44 -3.08
N GLY A 71 -24.30 28.76 -3.48
CA GLY A 71 -25.35 29.24 -2.56
C GLY A 71 -26.13 28.13 -1.83
N GLU A 72 -26.02 26.88 -2.29
CA GLU A 72 -26.80 25.73 -1.80
C GLU A 72 -25.91 24.59 -1.28
N TYR A 73 -24.60 24.64 -1.54
CA TYR A 73 -23.65 23.63 -1.11
C TYR A 73 -23.19 23.90 0.33
N PRO A 74 -23.48 23.00 1.29
CA PRO A 74 -23.30 23.28 2.73
C PRO A 74 -21.86 23.11 3.23
N LEU A 75 -20.94 22.71 2.36
CA LEU A 75 -19.57 22.32 2.70
C LEU A 75 -18.54 23.18 1.98
N SER A 76 -17.27 23.01 2.35
CA SER A 76 -16.17 23.84 1.86
C SER A 76 -15.88 23.61 0.37
N PHE A 77 -15.36 24.64 -0.29
CA PHE A 77 -14.95 24.54 -1.69
C PHE A 77 -13.73 23.60 -1.86
N ASP A 78 -12.72 23.79 -1.02
CA ASP A 78 -11.41 23.15 -1.07
C ASP A 78 -11.39 21.74 -0.46
N TRP A 79 -11.97 21.54 0.73
CA TRP A 79 -11.94 20.23 1.39
C TRP A 79 -13.02 19.26 0.92
N ASP A 80 -14.15 19.75 0.43
CA ASP A 80 -15.29 18.89 0.09
C ASP A 80 -15.64 18.94 -1.40
N PHE A 81 -15.91 20.12 -1.93
CA PHE A 81 -16.43 20.26 -3.28
C PHE A 81 -15.43 19.82 -4.35
N VAL A 82 -14.19 20.30 -4.28
CA VAL A 82 -13.15 20.01 -5.29
C VAL A 82 -12.78 18.51 -5.33
N PRO A 83 -12.47 17.83 -4.20
CA PRO A 83 -12.19 16.38 -4.22
C PRO A 83 -13.35 15.56 -4.76
N ARG A 84 -14.59 15.90 -4.38
CA ARG A 84 -15.78 15.22 -4.87
C ARG A 84 -16.01 15.47 -6.35
N TRP A 85 -15.83 16.70 -6.81
CA TRP A 85 -15.94 17.06 -8.22
C TRP A 85 -14.93 16.28 -9.06
N ILE A 86 -13.68 16.15 -8.61
CA ILE A 86 -12.66 15.34 -9.29
C ILE A 86 -13.11 13.87 -9.37
N ALA A 87 -13.57 13.32 -8.25
CA ALA A 87 -13.97 11.93 -8.15
C ALA A 87 -15.15 11.58 -9.08
N ASP A 88 -16.12 12.48 -9.19
CA ASP A 88 -17.36 12.27 -9.93
C ASP A 88 -17.24 12.66 -11.42
N THR A 89 -16.39 13.65 -11.72
CA THR A 89 -16.37 14.30 -13.03
C THR A 89 -15.16 13.89 -13.88
N ILE A 90 -14.04 13.45 -13.29
CA ILE A 90 -12.86 13.09 -14.07
C ILE A 90 -12.86 11.60 -14.42
N ASP A 91 -12.61 11.31 -15.70
CA ASP A 91 -12.31 9.99 -16.21
C ASP A 91 -10.80 9.75 -16.18
N TRP A 92 -10.40 8.72 -15.45
CA TRP A 92 -9.01 8.30 -15.28
C TRP A 92 -8.68 7.03 -16.09
N SER A 93 -9.60 6.55 -16.93
CA SER A 93 -9.46 5.27 -17.64
C SER A 93 -8.30 5.24 -18.64
N ASP A 94 -8.01 6.36 -19.31
CA ASP A 94 -6.80 6.53 -20.12
C ASP A 94 -5.67 7.17 -19.28
N PRO A 95 -4.61 6.40 -18.95
CA PRO A 95 -3.53 6.90 -18.11
C PRO A 95 -2.66 7.98 -18.78
N ARG A 96 -2.79 8.20 -20.10
CA ARG A 96 -2.09 9.27 -20.83
C ARG A 96 -2.95 10.53 -20.97
N HIS A 97 -4.26 10.41 -20.84
CA HIS A 97 -5.20 11.49 -21.11
C HIS A 97 -6.41 11.43 -20.15
N PRO A 98 -6.24 11.79 -18.86
CA PRO A 98 -7.39 11.98 -17.98
C PRO A 98 -8.23 13.19 -18.45
N VAL A 99 -9.55 13.01 -18.55
CA VAL A 99 -10.47 13.99 -19.16
C VAL A 99 -11.75 14.16 -18.35
N ILE A 100 -12.39 15.32 -18.49
CA ILE A 100 -13.70 15.59 -17.88
C ILE A 100 -14.77 14.73 -18.58
N ARG A 101 -15.47 13.88 -17.82
CA ARG A 101 -16.59 13.04 -18.28
C ARG A 101 -17.67 13.93 -18.90
N ARG A 102 -18.12 13.57 -20.10
CA ARG A 102 -19.35 14.13 -20.67
C ARG A 102 -20.55 13.47 -19.99
N LYS A 103 -21.33 14.24 -19.22
CA LYS A 103 -22.47 13.75 -18.45
C LYS A 103 -23.59 13.22 -19.37
N PRO A 104 -24.09 11.98 -19.21
CA PRO A 104 -25.47 11.62 -19.58
C PRO A 104 -26.44 12.07 -18.47
N PRO A 105 -27.74 12.31 -18.75
CA PRO A 105 -28.68 12.76 -17.73
C PRO A 105 -28.89 11.68 -16.64
N GLY A 106 -29.01 12.14 -15.39
CA GLY A 106 -28.74 11.39 -14.15
C GLY A 106 -29.74 10.31 -13.70
N ALA A 107 -29.37 9.60 -12.63
CA ALA A 107 -30.30 8.87 -11.76
C ALA A 107 -29.66 8.51 -10.40
N ASN A 108 -30.38 8.82 -9.31
CA ASN A 108 -30.16 8.39 -7.93
C ASN A 108 -30.70 6.96 -7.72
N ALA A 109 -30.02 6.10 -6.95
CA ALA A 109 -30.63 5.08 -6.08
C ALA A 109 -29.58 4.36 -5.17
N PRO A 110 -29.95 3.86 -3.97
CA PRO A 110 -29.03 3.45 -2.90
C PRO A 110 -28.64 1.95 -2.93
N VAL A 111 -27.47 1.62 -2.35
CA VAL A 111 -26.86 0.29 -2.33
C VAL A 111 -27.26 -0.50 -1.08
N THR A 112 -27.80 -1.71 -1.25
CA THR A 112 -28.09 -2.68 -0.18
C THR A 112 -27.10 -3.85 -0.17
N SER A 113 -26.52 -4.07 1.02
CA SER A 113 -26.03 -5.31 1.68
C SER A 113 -25.42 -6.47 0.88
N THR A 114 -24.18 -6.80 1.26
CA THR A 114 -23.33 -7.94 0.86
C THR A 114 -23.73 -9.28 1.52
N PRO A 115 -23.68 -10.44 0.81
CA PRO A 115 -23.66 -11.79 1.41
C PRO A 115 -22.27 -12.47 1.32
N PRO A 116 -22.05 -13.63 1.97
CA PRO A 116 -20.77 -14.02 2.53
C PRO A 116 -19.82 -14.73 1.57
N ILE A 117 -18.53 -14.68 1.93
CA ILE A 117 -17.38 -15.32 1.29
C ILE A 117 -17.48 -16.84 1.49
N GLY A 118 -17.58 -17.59 0.39
CA GLY A 118 -17.45 -19.04 0.37
C GLY A 118 -16.02 -19.46 0.01
N ASP A 119 -15.47 -20.35 0.83
CA ASP A 119 -14.20 -21.05 0.63
C ASP A 119 -14.23 -21.91 -0.64
N ASP A 120 -13.32 -21.59 -1.57
CA ASP A 120 -12.57 -22.51 -2.46
C ASP A 120 -11.95 -21.68 -3.60
N ALA A 121 -10.93 -20.89 -3.26
CA ALA A 121 -10.10 -20.22 -4.25
C ALA A 121 -8.99 -21.16 -4.72
N ALA A 122 -8.88 -21.34 -6.04
CA ALA A 122 -7.91 -22.18 -6.74
C ALA A 122 -6.51 -22.19 -6.10
N SER A 123 -6.11 -23.28 -5.45
CA SER A 123 -4.84 -23.38 -4.72
C SER A 123 -3.62 -23.76 -5.59
N GLY A 124 -3.63 -23.46 -6.90
CA GLY A 124 -2.54 -23.85 -7.80
C GLY A 124 -2.76 -23.55 -9.28
N ARG A 125 -1.72 -23.74 -10.10
CA ARG A 125 -1.71 -23.50 -11.55
C ARG A 125 -2.89 -24.16 -12.28
N ASP A 126 -3.18 -25.42 -11.96
CA ASP A 126 -4.27 -26.17 -12.62
C ASP A 126 -5.65 -25.62 -12.25
N GLY A 127 -5.83 -25.17 -11.00
CA GLY A 127 -7.04 -24.47 -10.56
C GLY A 127 -7.22 -23.13 -11.28
N HIS A 128 -6.13 -22.39 -11.52
CA HIS A 128 -6.15 -21.15 -12.29
C HIS A 128 -6.49 -21.41 -13.78
N LEU A 129 -5.93 -22.46 -14.38
CA LEU A 129 -6.28 -22.87 -15.75
C LEU A 129 -7.75 -23.28 -15.87
N ALA A 130 -8.28 -24.02 -14.88
CA ALA A 130 -9.69 -24.39 -14.82
C ALA A 130 -10.60 -23.14 -14.68
N LEU A 131 -10.18 -22.15 -13.89
CA LEU A 131 -10.87 -20.86 -13.76
C LEU A 131 -10.91 -20.10 -15.09
N LEU A 132 -9.78 -20.01 -15.82
CA LEU A 132 -9.73 -19.40 -17.14
C LEU A 132 -10.61 -20.14 -18.16
N ALA A 133 -10.64 -21.48 -18.10
CA ALA A 133 -11.51 -22.28 -18.95
C ALA A 133 -13.01 -22.00 -18.68
N ARG A 134 -13.40 -21.86 -17.41
CA ARG A 134 -14.76 -21.46 -16.99
C ARG A 134 -15.09 -20.04 -17.42
N ALA A 135 -14.16 -19.10 -17.27
CA ALA A 135 -14.31 -17.72 -17.73
C ALA A 135 -14.54 -17.66 -19.25
N ARG A 136 -13.74 -18.41 -20.03
CA ARG A 136 -13.92 -18.54 -21.47
C ARG A 136 -15.29 -19.13 -21.83
N ALA A 137 -15.72 -20.18 -21.14
CA ALA A 137 -17.04 -20.78 -21.39
C ALA A 137 -18.19 -19.77 -21.16
N ALA A 138 -18.10 -18.94 -20.11
CA ALA A 138 -19.07 -17.90 -19.84
C ALA A 138 -19.09 -16.78 -20.91
N LEU A 139 -17.93 -16.45 -21.48
CA LEU A 139 -17.83 -15.48 -22.58
C LEU A 139 -18.39 -16.03 -23.91
N VAL A 140 -18.20 -17.33 -24.16
CA VAL A 140 -18.69 -18.00 -25.37
C VAL A 140 -20.21 -18.22 -25.33
N ALA A 141 -20.78 -18.51 -24.16
CA ALA A 141 -22.19 -18.82 -24.00
C ALA A 141 -22.81 -18.10 -22.78
N PRO A 142 -22.99 -16.76 -22.83
CA PRO A 142 -23.37 -15.95 -21.68
C PRO A 142 -24.75 -16.29 -21.09
N ASP A 143 -25.66 -16.80 -21.93
CA ASP A 143 -27.03 -17.16 -21.57
C ASP A 143 -27.13 -18.52 -20.85
N THR A 144 -26.04 -19.31 -20.85
CA THR A 144 -25.99 -20.63 -20.18
C THR A 144 -25.62 -20.54 -18.70
N PHE A 145 -25.19 -19.37 -18.23
CA PHE A 145 -24.85 -19.13 -16.83
C PHE A 145 -26.04 -18.52 -16.09
N ASP A 146 -26.57 -19.27 -15.14
CA ASP A 146 -27.53 -18.72 -14.20
C ASP A 146 -26.88 -17.61 -13.34
N PRO A 147 -27.67 -16.68 -12.76
CA PRO A 147 -27.13 -15.58 -11.97
C PRO A 147 -26.22 -16.04 -10.80
N PRO A 148 -26.52 -17.12 -10.05
CA PRO A 148 -25.63 -17.66 -9.03
C PRO A 148 -24.27 -18.14 -9.57
N ALA A 149 -24.24 -18.90 -10.66
CA ALA A 149 -23.01 -19.41 -11.26
C ALA A 149 -22.14 -18.28 -11.83
N ARG A 150 -22.78 -17.24 -12.38
CA ARG A 150 -22.10 -16.02 -12.83
C ARG A 150 -21.45 -15.28 -11.65
N TYR A 151 -22.17 -15.13 -10.53
CA TYR A 151 -21.64 -14.50 -9.33
C TYR A 151 -20.45 -15.29 -8.73
N ALA A 152 -20.58 -16.62 -8.66
CA ALA A 152 -19.50 -17.49 -8.20
C ALA A 152 -18.26 -17.41 -9.09
N LEU A 153 -18.43 -17.33 -10.41
CA LEU A 153 -17.33 -17.14 -11.35
C LEU A 153 -16.63 -15.79 -11.17
N ILE A 154 -17.38 -14.69 -11.02
CA ILE A 154 -16.83 -13.36 -10.76
C ILE A 154 -16.01 -13.35 -9.46
N ASN A 155 -16.52 -13.97 -8.40
CA ASN A 155 -15.80 -14.05 -7.13
C ASN A 155 -14.52 -14.89 -7.23
N ALA A 156 -14.56 -16.01 -7.96
CA ALA A 156 -13.38 -16.84 -8.19
C ALA A 156 -12.31 -16.10 -9.03
N ILE A 157 -12.71 -15.34 -10.05
CA ILE A 157 -11.82 -14.45 -10.83
C ILE A 157 -11.18 -13.42 -9.90
N ARG A 158 -11.98 -12.70 -9.11
CA ARG A 158 -11.49 -11.68 -8.18
C ARG A 158 -10.54 -12.25 -7.12
N ALA A 159 -10.84 -13.43 -6.56
CA ALA A 159 -9.97 -14.09 -5.60
C ALA A 159 -8.63 -14.49 -6.24
N SER A 160 -8.66 -14.96 -7.50
CA SER A 160 -7.44 -15.28 -8.24
C SER A 160 -6.63 -14.04 -8.63
N GLU A 161 -7.28 -12.92 -8.98
CA GLU A 161 -6.62 -11.64 -9.23
C GLU A 161 -5.90 -11.14 -7.97
N TYR A 162 -6.57 -11.24 -6.81
CA TYR A 162 -5.98 -10.89 -5.53
C TYR A 162 -4.77 -11.76 -5.18
N ALA A 163 -4.87 -13.08 -5.38
CA ALA A 163 -3.76 -14.01 -5.11
C ALA A 163 -2.54 -13.74 -5.99
N ILE A 164 -2.74 -13.42 -7.28
CA ILE A 164 -1.67 -13.07 -8.22
C ILE A 164 -1.06 -11.70 -7.90
N ALA A 165 -1.89 -10.73 -7.49
CA ALA A 165 -1.42 -9.39 -7.12
C ALA A 165 -0.65 -9.38 -5.79
N ALA A 166 -1.01 -10.27 -4.85
CA ALA A 166 -0.43 -10.31 -3.51
C ALA A 166 0.89 -11.08 -3.41
N CYS A 167 1.16 -12.01 -4.33
CA CYS A 167 2.35 -12.86 -4.30
C CYS A 167 3.03 -12.92 -5.67
N PRO A 168 4.33 -12.57 -5.78
CA PRO A 168 5.11 -12.73 -7.01
C PRO A 168 5.14 -14.17 -7.51
N LEU A 169 4.94 -15.14 -6.60
CA LEU A 169 4.87 -16.56 -6.88
C LEU A 169 3.51 -17.14 -6.44
N PRO A 170 2.44 -17.01 -7.25
CA PRO A 170 1.06 -17.32 -6.84
C PRO A 170 0.79 -18.81 -6.58
N TRP A 171 1.67 -19.71 -7.01
CA TRP A 171 1.60 -21.15 -6.74
C TRP A 171 3.02 -21.75 -6.69
N PRO A 172 3.20 -22.91 -6.04
CA PRO A 172 4.52 -23.53 -5.94
C PRO A 172 5.11 -23.83 -7.31
N ILE A 173 6.39 -23.56 -7.48
CA ILE A 173 7.17 -23.99 -8.66
C ILE A 173 8.35 -24.85 -8.20
N GLU A 174 8.71 -25.83 -9.03
CA GLU A 174 9.97 -26.53 -8.88
C GLU A 174 11.01 -25.83 -9.74
N VAL A 175 12.19 -25.61 -9.19
CA VAL A 175 13.36 -25.09 -9.91
C VAL A 175 14.55 -26.02 -9.68
N HIS A 176 15.44 -26.04 -10.66
CA HIS A 176 16.70 -26.75 -10.60
C HIS A 176 17.79 -25.75 -10.25
N THR A 177 18.62 -26.05 -9.25
CA THR A 177 19.69 -25.16 -8.80
C THR A 177 21.03 -25.85 -8.91
N ALA A 178 22.08 -25.10 -9.21
CA ALA A 178 23.45 -25.57 -9.10
C ALA A 178 24.32 -24.57 -8.36
N VAL A 179 25.26 -25.09 -7.59
CA VAL A 179 26.25 -24.34 -6.84
C VAL A 179 27.62 -24.77 -7.33
N ILE A 180 28.38 -23.83 -7.90
CA ILE A 180 29.78 -24.05 -8.29
C ILE A 180 30.65 -23.35 -7.26
N GLU A 181 31.44 -24.13 -6.52
CA GLU A 181 32.43 -23.64 -5.57
C GLU A 181 33.80 -23.63 -6.22
N HIS A 182 34.43 -22.46 -6.24
CA HIS A 182 35.71 -22.22 -6.91
C HIS A 182 36.62 -21.31 -6.08
N ARG A 183 37.88 -21.13 -6.49
CA ARG A 183 38.90 -20.41 -5.70
C ARG A 183 38.57 -18.94 -5.37
N HIS A 184 37.62 -18.34 -6.08
CA HIS A 184 37.20 -16.94 -5.90
C HIS A 184 35.85 -16.80 -5.18
N GLY A 185 35.20 -17.91 -4.81
CA GLY A 185 33.92 -17.90 -4.12
C GLY A 185 32.95 -18.93 -4.66
N MET A 186 31.69 -18.52 -4.82
CA MET A 186 30.58 -19.38 -5.20
C MET A 186 29.73 -18.71 -6.27
N ASN A 187 29.39 -19.46 -7.32
CA ASN A 187 28.36 -19.10 -8.28
C ASN A 187 27.13 -19.97 -8.09
N ILE A 188 25.95 -19.35 -8.14
CA ILE A 188 24.66 -20.03 -7.99
C ILE A 188 23.87 -19.85 -9.29
N TYR A 189 23.42 -20.97 -9.84
CA TYR A 189 22.60 -21.03 -11.05
C TYR A 189 21.22 -21.57 -10.70
N VAL A 190 20.18 -21.03 -11.35
CA VAL A 190 18.78 -21.44 -11.16
C VAL A 190 18.11 -21.52 -12.52
N ALA A 191 17.44 -22.63 -12.81
CA ALA A 191 16.69 -22.83 -14.04
C ALA A 191 15.34 -23.51 -13.79
N ALA A 192 14.44 -23.38 -14.77
CA ALA A 192 13.11 -23.97 -14.70
C ALA A 192 13.10 -25.50 -14.94
N ASP A 193 14.13 -26.03 -15.59
CA ASP A 193 14.32 -27.46 -15.83
C ASP A 193 15.82 -27.83 -15.85
N GLU A 194 16.08 -29.13 -15.81
CA GLU A 194 17.44 -29.69 -15.75
C GLU A 194 18.28 -29.40 -16.99
N MET A 195 17.68 -29.40 -18.18
CA MET A 195 18.39 -29.17 -19.44
C MET A 195 18.89 -27.72 -19.52
N LEU A 196 18.07 -26.75 -19.11
CA LEU A 196 18.48 -25.35 -19.03
C LEU A 196 19.56 -25.15 -17.96
N LEU A 197 19.48 -25.83 -16.82
CA LEU A 197 20.52 -25.76 -15.79
C LEU A 197 21.86 -26.31 -16.30
N ASP A 198 21.82 -27.43 -17.03
CA ASP A 198 23.01 -28.04 -17.62
C ASP A 198 23.67 -27.14 -18.65
N ALA A 199 22.88 -26.40 -19.43
CA ALA A 199 23.40 -25.42 -20.38
C ALA A 199 24.13 -24.26 -19.67
N GLU A 200 23.59 -23.75 -18.55
CA GLU A 200 24.24 -22.69 -17.75
C GLU A 200 25.56 -23.15 -17.12
N ILE A 201 25.58 -24.36 -16.54
CA ILE A 201 26.82 -24.95 -16.00
C ILE A 201 27.82 -25.21 -17.13
N GLY A 202 27.33 -25.71 -18.26
CA GLY A 202 28.14 -25.90 -19.46
C GLY A 202 28.78 -24.58 -19.90
N ALA A 203 28.01 -23.50 -19.97
CA ALA A 203 28.50 -22.17 -20.33
C ALA A 203 29.61 -21.68 -19.40
N TYR A 204 29.45 -21.83 -18.08
CA TYR A 204 30.50 -21.55 -17.10
C TYR A 204 31.78 -22.36 -17.42
N CYS A 205 31.65 -23.67 -17.59
CA CYS A 205 32.80 -24.52 -17.87
C CYS A 205 33.50 -24.16 -19.19
N ARG A 206 32.77 -23.67 -20.20
CA ARG A 206 33.36 -23.18 -21.46
C ARG A 206 34.10 -21.86 -21.28
N GLU A 207 33.54 -20.94 -20.49
CA GLU A 207 34.15 -19.65 -20.19
C GLU A 207 35.51 -19.82 -19.50
N TYR A 208 35.59 -20.75 -18.54
CA TYR A 208 36.79 -21.01 -17.76
C TYR A 208 37.61 -22.20 -18.26
N TRP A 209 37.31 -22.72 -19.46
CA TRP A 209 37.98 -23.92 -20.01
C TRP A 209 39.50 -23.78 -20.13
N SER A 210 40.00 -22.55 -20.27
CA SER A 210 41.45 -22.28 -20.33
C SER A 210 42.19 -22.57 -19.01
N GLU A 211 41.47 -22.77 -17.90
CA GLU A 211 42.04 -23.09 -16.59
C GLU A 211 42.41 -24.57 -16.41
N ILE A 212 41.95 -25.44 -17.32
CA ILE A 212 42.28 -26.86 -17.35
C ILE A 212 43.21 -27.18 -18.53
N ASP A 213 44.08 -28.18 -18.37
CA ASP A 213 44.99 -28.65 -19.42
C ASP A 213 44.28 -29.64 -20.36
N ASP A 214 43.29 -29.16 -21.13
CA ASP A 214 42.54 -29.95 -22.11
C ASP A 214 42.51 -29.27 -23.50
N ALA A 215 43.11 -29.94 -24.49
CA ALA A 215 43.29 -29.39 -25.84
C ALA A 215 42.05 -29.46 -26.74
N ARG A 216 40.94 -30.04 -26.29
CA ARG A 216 39.70 -30.12 -27.09
C ARG A 216 39.02 -28.75 -27.16
N ASP A 217 38.31 -28.48 -28.26
CA ASP A 217 37.45 -27.28 -28.36
C ASP A 217 36.19 -27.46 -27.50
N PRO A 218 35.99 -26.66 -26.45
CA PRO A 218 34.82 -26.78 -25.57
C PRO A 218 33.48 -26.49 -26.27
N ASN A 219 33.48 -25.74 -27.37
CA ASN A 219 32.26 -25.44 -28.12
C ASN A 219 31.78 -26.60 -29.00
N ALA A 220 32.66 -27.56 -29.30
CA ALA A 220 32.32 -28.77 -30.05
C ALA A 220 31.77 -29.89 -29.16
N LEU A 221 31.78 -29.71 -27.83
CA LEU A 221 31.37 -30.70 -26.84
C LEU A 221 29.96 -30.39 -26.31
N SER A 222 29.22 -31.45 -25.96
CA SER A 222 27.93 -31.32 -25.27
C SER A 222 28.11 -30.81 -23.85
N ASP A 223 27.08 -30.16 -23.28
CA ASP A 223 27.14 -29.58 -21.93
C ASP A 223 27.55 -30.60 -20.86
N ALA A 224 27.00 -31.81 -20.93
CA ALA A 224 27.39 -32.91 -20.03
C ALA A 224 28.87 -33.29 -20.16
N LYS A 225 29.43 -33.26 -21.37
CA LYS A 225 30.82 -33.65 -21.61
C LYS A 225 31.80 -32.55 -21.24
N VAL A 226 31.45 -31.29 -21.48
CA VAL A 226 32.21 -30.12 -21.00
C VAL A 226 32.23 -30.15 -19.47
N THR A 227 31.07 -30.22 -18.82
CA THR A 227 30.95 -30.19 -17.36
C THR A 227 31.77 -31.29 -16.69
N SER A 228 31.61 -32.55 -17.13
CA SER A 228 32.38 -33.67 -16.56
C SER A 228 33.89 -33.48 -16.73
N SER A 229 34.35 -33.12 -17.93
CA SER A 229 35.79 -32.96 -18.20
C SER A 229 36.40 -31.79 -17.40
N TYR A 230 35.64 -30.71 -17.21
CA TYR A 230 36.10 -29.55 -16.44
C TYR A 230 36.36 -29.91 -14.98
N PHE A 231 35.37 -30.48 -14.29
CA PHE A 231 35.53 -30.83 -12.86
C PHE A 231 36.46 -32.03 -12.63
N GLU A 232 36.61 -32.95 -13.58
CA GLU A 232 37.63 -34.02 -13.51
C GLU A 232 39.06 -33.45 -13.55
N CYS A 233 39.29 -32.44 -14.39
CA CYS A 233 40.59 -31.77 -14.53
C CYS A 233 40.80 -30.62 -13.53
N HIS A 234 39.78 -30.27 -12.75
CA HIS A 234 39.82 -29.19 -11.77
C HIS A 234 39.33 -29.65 -10.38
N PRO A 235 40.08 -30.54 -9.70
CA PRO A 235 39.61 -31.24 -8.49
C PRO A 235 39.48 -30.33 -7.25
N SER A 236 39.98 -29.09 -7.32
CA SER A 236 39.79 -28.08 -6.26
C SER A 236 38.45 -27.36 -6.35
N GLU A 237 37.71 -27.55 -7.43
CA GLU A 237 36.38 -26.96 -7.65
C GLU A 237 35.32 -28.05 -7.65
N SER A 238 34.10 -27.69 -7.28
CA SER A 238 32.99 -28.64 -7.24
C SER A 238 31.70 -28.01 -7.77
N CYS A 239 30.83 -28.85 -8.32
CA CYS A 239 29.49 -28.47 -8.74
C CYS A 239 28.48 -29.40 -8.10
N THR A 240 27.55 -28.83 -7.33
CA THR A 240 26.46 -29.57 -6.69
C THR A 240 25.14 -29.10 -7.28
N LYS A 241 24.30 -30.05 -7.71
CA LYS A 241 22.95 -29.78 -8.21
C LYS A 241 21.92 -30.17 -7.17
N ASP A 242 20.83 -29.42 -7.10
CA ASP A 242 19.68 -29.72 -6.24
C ASP A 242 18.37 -29.34 -6.94
N ARG A 243 17.26 -29.89 -6.44
CA ARG A 243 15.91 -29.54 -6.87
C ARG A 243 15.17 -28.87 -5.72
N VAL A 244 14.86 -27.59 -5.90
CA VAL A 244 14.24 -26.78 -4.86
C VAL A 244 12.80 -26.50 -5.23
N ARG A 245 11.88 -26.79 -4.32
CA ARG A 245 10.49 -26.36 -4.45
C ARG A 245 10.33 -24.97 -3.83
N LEU A 246 10.13 -23.97 -4.68
CA LEU A 246 9.75 -22.64 -4.24
C LEU A 246 8.25 -22.65 -3.98
N ALA A 247 7.86 -22.63 -2.70
CA ALA A 247 6.48 -22.45 -2.32
C ALA A 247 6.13 -20.94 -2.36
N PRO A 248 4.86 -20.57 -2.59
CA PRO A 248 4.37 -19.23 -2.32
C PRO A 248 4.69 -18.94 -0.87
N VAL A 249 5.67 -18.07 -0.66
CA VAL A 249 5.80 -17.42 0.63
C VAL A 249 4.69 -16.38 0.59
N ALA A 250 3.64 -16.58 1.39
CA ALA A 250 2.79 -15.48 1.76
C ALA A 250 3.74 -14.48 2.42
N HIS A 251 4.21 -13.49 1.66
CA HIS A 251 4.83 -12.33 2.26
C HIS A 251 3.74 -11.80 3.17
N PRO A 252 3.92 -11.80 4.50
CA PRO A 252 3.04 -11.02 5.33
C PRO A 252 3.04 -9.63 4.68
N SER A 253 1.85 -9.15 4.34
CA SER A 253 1.63 -7.78 3.88
C SER A 253 2.60 -6.88 4.65
N PRO A 254 3.36 -5.97 4.03
CA PRO A 254 4.55 -5.31 4.59
C PRO A 254 4.29 -4.58 5.92
N LEU A 255 4.17 -5.39 6.97
CA LEU A 255 3.89 -5.11 8.36
C LEU A 255 4.71 -6.17 9.07
N ALA A 256 5.82 -5.71 9.66
CA ALA A 256 6.75 -6.43 10.52
C ALA A 256 7.92 -7.20 9.86
N ALA A 257 8.84 -6.42 9.27
CA ALA A 257 10.24 -6.48 9.69
C ALA A 257 10.78 -5.03 9.74
N GLY A 258 10.69 -4.41 10.92
CA GLY A 258 11.24 -3.07 11.20
C GLY A 258 10.27 -1.88 11.03
N SER A 259 8.98 -2.02 11.31
CA SER A 259 8.05 -0.88 11.20
C SER A 259 8.32 0.18 12.26
N ILE A 260 8.54 1.42 11.81
CA ILE A 260 8.36 2.63 12.61
C ILE A 260 6.99 2.55 13.29
N GLU A 261 6.92 2.82 14.59
CA GLU A 261 5.66 2.85 15.34
C GLU A 261 4.73 3.91 14.71
N GLN A 262 3.56 3.47 14.24
CA GLN A 262 2.54 4.34 13.68
C GLN A 262 1.30 4.32 14.58
N GLY A 263 0.73 5.49 14.84
CA GLY A 263 -0.44 5.64 15.69
C GLY A 263 -1.28 6.85 15.30
N ARG A 264 -2.56 6.81 15.65
CA ARG A 264 -3.49 7.92 15.57
C ARG A 264 -3.39 8.72 16.87
N TYR A 265 -3.33 10.03 16.76
CA TYR A 265 -3.45 10.92 17.91
C TYR A 265 -4.74 11.75 17.80
N CYS A 266 -5.24 12.18 18.95
CA CYS A 266 -6.36 13.11 19.07
C CYS A 266 -5.85 14.39 19.71
N VAL A 267 -6.15 15.53 19.09
CA VAL A 267 -5.85 16.85 19.65
C VAL A 267 -7.04 17.28 20.52
N LEU A 268 -6.77 17.69 21.74
CA LEU A 268 -7.75 18.14 22.73
C LEU A 268 -7.30 19.49 23.28
N SER A 269 -8.25 20.37 23.57
CA SER A 269 -7.99 21.61 24.30
C SER A 269 -7.29 21.32 25.64
N THR A 270 -6.28 22.11 25.99
CA THR A 270 -5.67 22.10 27.34
C THR A 270 -6.67 22.49 28.43
N ALA A 271 -7.80 23.14 28.08
CA ALA A 271 -8.91 23.36 29.00
C ALA A 271 -9.51 22.07 29.58
N HIS A 272 -9.25 20.90 28.97
CA HIS A 272 -9.67 19.62 29.55
C HIS A 272 -8.81 19.16 30.74
N LEU A 273 -7.70 19.83 31.04
CA LEU A 273 -6.83 19.54 32.16
C LEU A 273 -6.99 20.59 33.26
N THR A 274 -6.89 20.17 34.53
CA THR A 274 -6.75 21.12 35.63
C THR A 274 -5.36 21.77 35.61
N VAL A 275 -5.24 22.98 36.18
CA VAL A 275 -3.94 23.67 36.39
C VAL A 275 -2.94 22.79 37.13
N HIS A 276 -3.42 22.03 38.11
CA HIS A 276 -2.61 21.07 38.85
C HIS A 276 -2.02 20.00 37.91
N THR A 277 -2.86 19.40 37.06
CA THR A 277 -2.42 18.39 36.10
C THR A 277 -1.47 18.94 35.05
N ALA A 278 -1.74 20.13 34.51
CA ALA A 278 -0.81 20.84 33.63
C ALA A 278 0.56 21.04 34.30
N SER A 279 0.57 21.52 35.56
CA SER A 279 1.81 21.69 36.34
C SER A 279 2.55 20.37 36.57
N CYS A 280 1.82 19.27 36.79
CA CYS A 280 2.42 17.94 36.88
C CYS A 280 3.06 17.51 35.56
N LEU A 281 2.37 17.71 34.42
CA LEU A 281 2.89 17.36 33.10
C LEU A 281 4.17 18.14 32.75
N ASP A 282 4.21 19.44 33.05
CA ASP A 282 5.42 20.26 32.90
C ASP A 282 6.56 19.76 33.79
N HIS A 283 6.25 19.47 35.06
CA HIS A 283 7.25 18.99 36.00
C HIS A 283 7.82 17.63 35.56
N TRP A 284 6.97 16.68 35.15
CA TRP A 284 7.41 15.36 34.69
C TRP A 284 8.14 15.42 33.35
N ALA A 285 7.77 16.33 32.45
CA ALA A 285 8.49 16.53 31.19
C ALA A 285 9.96 16.93 31.42
N SER A 286 10.27 17.57 32.56
CA SER A 286 11.64 17.92 32.97
C SER A 286 12.45 16.77 33.58
N TRP A 287 11.80 15.66 33.98
CA TRP A 287 12.47 14.53 34.62
C TRP A 287 13.15 13.59 33.61
N PRO A 288 14.14 12.76 34.01
CA PRO A 288 14.65 11.67 33.19
C PRO A 288 13.52 10.70 32.78
N PRO A 289 13.51 10.17 31.53
CA PRO A 289 12.41 9.30 31.05
C PRO A 289 12.11 8.08 31.92
N SER A 290 13.12 7.49 32.57
CA SER A 290 12.96 6.33 33.46
C SER A 290 12.12 6.61 34.71
N ASP A 291 12.08 7.88 35.14
CA ASP A 291 11.54 8.30 36.43
C ASP A 291 10.15 8.92 36.29
N ARG A 292 9.69 9.12 35.05
CA ARG A 292 8.37 9.70 34.77
C ARG A 292 7.26 8.68 35.05
N PRO A 293 6.14 9.10 35.65
CA PRO A 293 5.00 8.20 35.86
C PRO A 293 4.30 7.83 34.54
N ILE A 294 4.50 8.62 33.48
CA ILE A 294 3.99 8.37 32.13
C ILE A 294 4.93 9.01 31.10
N ASP A 295 5.04 8.39 29.92
CA ASP A 295 5.82 8.96 28.82
C ASP A 295 5.13 10.24 28.34
N ILE A 296 5.83 11.36 28.39
CA ILE A 296 5.30 12.67 28.01
C ILE A 296 6.34 13.39 27.17
N ALA A 297 5.89 14.05 26.11
CA ALA A 297 6.67 15.06 25.40
C ALA A 297 5.96 16.41 25.52
N ALA A 298 6.67 17.44 25.95
CA ALA A 298 6.14 18.81 25.98
C ALA A 298 6.39 19.50 24.62
N SER A 299 5.42 20.31 24.20
CA SER A 299 5.55 21.29 23.11
C SER A 299 5.52 22.71 23.70
N VAL A 300 5.61 23.74 22.83
CA VAL A 300 5.51 25.15 23.29
C VAL A 300 4.15 25.46 23.91
N TYR A 301 3.09 24.77 23.49
CA TYR A 301 1.70 25.08 23.84
C TYR A 301 0.95 23.92 24.49
N GLY A 302 1.65 22.84 24.89
CA GLY A 302 0.97 21.69 25.45
C GLY A 302 1.79 20.41 25.59
N TRP A 303 1.11 19.27 25.64
CA TRP A 303 1.73 17.98 25.99
C TRP A 303 1.19 16.83 25.15
N PHE A 304 2.10 15.96 24.71
CA PHE A 304 1.81 14.72 24.00
C PHE A 304 1.92 13.53 24.95
N VAL A 305 0.83 12.76 25.08
CA VAL A 305 0.67 11.71 26.09
C VAL A 305 0.12 10.42 25.45
N PRO A 306 0.71 9.24 25.68
CA PRO A 306 0.20 7.99 25.15
C PRO A 306 -1.05 7.53 25.89
N THR A 307 -1.92 6.81 25.18
CA THR A 307 -3.15 6.22 25.75
C THR A 307 -2.98 4.76 26.16
N ARG A 308 -1.79 4.18 25.96
CA ARG A 308 -1.47 2.77 26.26
C ARG A 308 -1.76 2.41 27.73
N ALA A 309 -1.92 1.11 28.02
CA ALA A 309 -2.10 0.64 29.38
C ALA A 309 -0.94 1.10 30.28
N ILE A 310 -1.27 1.56 31.48
CA ILE A 310 -0.31 2.07 32.47
C ILE A 310 -0.37 1.11 33.64
N ASP A 311 0.78 0.66 34.13
CA ASP A 311 0.87 -0.22 35.29
C ASP A 311 0.19 0.38 36.52
N ASP A 312 -0.37 -0.46 37.39
CA ASP A 312 -1.20 -0.02 38.52
C ASP A 312 -0.45 0.95 39.46
N ASP A 313 0.84 0.70 39.71
CA ASP A 313 1.71 1.53 40.56
C ASP A 313 1.96 2.93 39.98
N ARG A 314 2.05 3.03 38.65
CA ARG A 314 2.21 4.31 37.94
C ARG A 314 0.89 5.03 37.83
N ARG A 315 -0.21 4.29 37.61
CA ARG A 315 -1.56 4.84 37.52
C ARG A 315 -1.97 5.57 38.80
N ALA A 316 -1.58 5.07 39.97
CA ALA A 316 -1.85 5.71 41.26
C ALA A 316 -1.22 7.10 41.43
N GLN A 317 -0.20 7.44 40.63
CA GLN A 317 0.50 8.71 40.67
C GLN A 317 -0.11 9.77 39.74
N LEU A 318 -1.03 9.35 38.84
CA LEU A 318 -1.60 10.23 37.81
C LEU A 318 -2.90 10.89 38.30
N PRO A 319 -3.07 12.20 38.05
CA PRO A 319 -4.33 12.90 38.28
C PRO A 319 -5.53 12.24 37.57
N GLN A 320 -6.69 12.32 38.21
CA GLN A 320 -7.90 11.62 37.75
C GLN A 320 -8.47 12.17 36.43
N ASP A 321 -8.29 13.47 36.17
CA ASP A 321 -8.66 14.12 34.90
C ASP A 321 -7.80 13.57 33.74
N LEU A 322 -6.48 13.47 33.93
CA LEU A 322 -5.57 12.86 32.95
C LEU A 322 -5.92 11.39 32.66
N LEU A 323 -6.19 10.60 33.71
CA LEU A 323 -6.60 9.19 33.55
C LEU A 323 -7.91 9.05 32.76
N ARG A 324 -8.87 9.95 32.98
CA ARG A 324 -10.14 9.97 32.24
C ARG A 324 -9.90 10.27 30.76
N LEU A 325 -9.00 11.21 30.45
CA LEU A 325 -8.67 11.59 29.07
C LEU A 325 -7.93 10.46 28.35
N ILE A 326 -6.97 9.81 29.02
CA ILE A 326 -6.27 8.61 28.52
C ILE A 326 -7.28 7.49 28.20
N ALA A 327 -8.24 7.25 29.08
CA ALA A 327 -9.31 6.28 28.85
C ALA A 327 -10.21 6.69 27.67
N PHE A 328 -10.54 7.97 27.55
CA PHE A 328 -11.29 8.52 26.42
C PHE A 328 -10.58 8.27 25.08
N GLY A 329 -9.27 8.57 25.01
CA GLY A 329 -8.46 8.37 23.82
C GLY A 329 -8.38 6.89 23.44
N ARG A 330 -8.12 6.02 24.44
CA ARG A 330 -8.07 4.57 24.24
C ARG A 330 -9.39 4.01 23.75
N ALA A 331 -10.51 4.42 24.33
CA ALA A 331 -11.85 3.95 23.94
C ALA A 331 -12.21 4.32 22.48
N ARG A 332 -11.57 5.35 21.92
CA ARG A 332 -11.75 5.81 20.54
C ARG A 332 -10.65 5.35 19.59
N GLY A 333 -9.74 4.50 20.06
CA GLY A 333 -8.67 3.91 19.25
C GLY A 333 -7.52 4.86 18.93
N PHE A 334 -7.37 5.96 19.67
CA PHE A 334 -6.18 6.83 19.58
C PHE A 334 -5.07 6.25 20.45
N GLN A 335 -3.84 6.21 19.93
CA GLN A 335 -2.64 5.77 20.64
C GLN A 335 -2.01 6.92 21.45
N PHE A 336 -2.31 8.17 21.08
CA PHE A 336 -1.80 9.36 21.75
C PHE A 336 -2.87 10.46 21.86
N LEU A 337 -2.67 11.35 22.82
CA LEU A 337 -3.39 12.60 22.98
C LEU A 337 -2.39 13.74 22.89
N LEU A 338 -2.72 14.76 22.11
CA LEU A 338 -2.04 16.05 22.13
C LEU A 338 -2.96 17.02 22.85
N PHE A 339 -2.55 17.52 24.00
CA PHE A 339 -3.21 18.68 24.62
C PHE A 339 -2.58 19.94 24.03
N ASP A 340 -3.40 20.81 23.45
CA ASP A 340 -2.97 22.07 22.83
C ASP A 340 -3.93 23.20 23.23
N CYS A 341 -3.45 24.44 23.40
CA CYS A 341 -4.30 25.58 23.73
C CYS A 341 -5.29 25.93 22.62
N ASP A 342 -4.97 25.60 21.36
CA ASP A 342 -5.85 25.79 20.21
C ASP A 342 -6.63 24.51 19.85
N GLY A 343 -6.50 23.46 20.67
CA GLY A 343 -7.25 22.22 20.52
C GLY A 343 -8.75 22.41 20.71
N SER A 344 -9.57 21.55 20.12
CA SER A 344 -11.02 21.63 20.26
C SER A 344 -11.48 21.12 21.63
N ASP A 345 -12.51 21.77 22.16
CA ASP A 345 -13.28 21.26 23.28
C ASP A 345 -14.16 20.08 22.80
N VAL A 346 -14.28 19.07 23.64
CA VAL A 346 -15.09 17.88 23.36
C VAL A 346 -16.24 17.75 24.35
N ASP A 347 -17.45 17.68 23.80
CA ASP A 347 -18.66 17.44 24.57
C ASP A 347 -18.57 16.17 25.42
N GLY A 348 -18.89 16.30 26.71
CA GLY A 348 -18.87 15.20 27.67
C GLY A 348 -17.52 14.97 28.38
N LEU A 349 -16.49 15.77 28.06
CA LEU A 349 -15.29 15.89 28.89
C LEU A 349 -15.36 17.17 29.74
N PRO A 350 -14.87 17.14 31.00
CA PRO A 350 -14.84 18.34 31.83
C PRO A 350 -13.99 19.44 31.19
N LEU A 351 -14.41 20.69 31.38
CA LEU A 351 -13.64 21.88 31.05
C LEU A 351 -13.26 22.58 32.35
N HIS A 352 -12.04 23.07 32.40
CA HIS A 352 -11.46 23.80 33.50
C HIS A 352 -11.08 25.18 33.02
N HIS A 353 -11.32 26.19 33.86
CA HIS A 353 -10.82 27.53 33.64
C HIS A 353 -9.43 27.63 34.24
N TRP A 354 -8.48 28.08 33.44
CA TRP A 354 -7.09 28.28 33.83
C TRP A 354 -6.55 29.58 33.23
#